data_AF-A0A962NH77-F1
#
_entry.id   AF-A0A962NH77-F1
#
_cell.length_a   1.000
_cell.length_b   1.000
_cell.length_c   1.000
_cell.angle_alpha   90.00
_cell.angle_beta   90.00
_cell.angle_gamma   90.00
#
_symmetry.space_group_name_H-M   'P 1'
#
loop_
_entity.id
_entity.type
_entity.pdbx_description
1 polymer ?
#
loop_
_entity_poly.entity_id
_entity_poly.type
_entity_poly.pdbx_seq_one_letter_code
_entity_poly.pdbx_strand_id
1 'polypeptide(L)'
;QNLADSDAQIAKDLRREIFDQIAAGRSDDEIVAFLVDRYGEFVRYRPPLNANTLLLWLGPALILLGGLVAVGIHLRRRRQTATSSAKPAPTDDEHDW
;
A
#
# COMPACT_ATOMS: atom_id res chain seq x y z
N GLN A 1 -25.67 -16.95 25.30
CA GLN A 1 -24.63 -17.92 25.70
C GLN A 1 -23.29 -17.20 25.59
N ASN A 2 -22.46 -17.28 26.64
CA ASN A 2 -21.42 -16.30 26.99
C ASN A 2 -20.13 -16.50 26.19
N LEU A 3 -19.65 -15.44 25.53
CA LEU A 3 -18.37 -15.42 24.80
C LEU A 3 -17.17 -15.72 25.73
N ALA A 4 -17.22 -15.19 26.96
CA ALA A 4 -16.15 -15.34 27.95
C ALA A 4 -15.97 -16.77 28.49
N ASP A 5 -17.04 -17.57 28.53
CA ASP A 5 -16.97 -18.95 29.03
C ASP A 5 -16.40 -19.88 27.95
N SER A 6 -16.76 -19.62 26.69
CA SER A 6 -16.16 -20.28 25.53
C SER A 6 -14.66 -19.96 25.39
N ASP A 7 -14.25 -18.69 25.56
CA ASP A 7 -12.83 -18.28 25.51
C ASP A 7 -12.00 -18.95 26.61
N ALA A 8 -12.56 -19.08 27.82
CA ALA A 8 -11.88 -19.72 28.95
C ALA A 8 -11.69 -21.22 28.75
N GLN A 9 -12.66 -21.90 28.11
CA GLN A 9 -12.56 -23.33 27.80
C GLN A 9 -11.54 -23.58 26.67
N ILE A 10 -11.61 -22.80 25.59
CA ILE A 10 -10.69 -22.87 24.45
C ILE A 10 -9.24 -22.63 24.91
N ALA A 11 -8.99 -21.62 25.75
CA ALA A 11 -7.66 -21.31 26.24
C ALA A 11 -7.03 -22.41 27.12
N LYS A 12 -7.85 -23.22 27.82
CA LYS A 12 -7.37 -24.35 28.62
C LYS A 12 -6.94 -25.51 27.73
N ASP A 13 -7.73 -25.81 26.70
CA ASP A 13 -7.44 -26.89 25.76
C ASP A 13 -6.17 -26.60 24.96
N LEU A 14 -5.99 -25.36 24.51
CA LEU A 14 -4.77 -24.89 23.83
C LEU A 14 -3.50 -25.04 24.69
N ARG A 15 -3.56 -24.68 25.97
CA ARG A 15 -2.42 -24.82 26.87
C ARG A 15 -2.01 -26.27 27.07
N ARG A 16 -2.97 -27.19 27.12
CA ARG A 16 -2.69 -28.62 27.23
C ARG A 16 -2.02 -29.16 25.97
N GLU A 17 -2.55 -28.83 24.80
CA GLU A 17 -1.96 -29.24 23.51
C GLU A 17 -0.52 -28.71 23.35
N ILE A 18 -0.27 -27.44 23.71
CA ILE A 18 1.10 -26.87 23.70
C ILE A 18 2.02 -27.65 24.64
N PHE A 19 1.56 -27.96 25.85
CA PHE A 19 2.35 -28.71 26.82
C PHE A 19 2.71 -30.11 26.30
N ASP A 20 1.76 -30.81 25.68
CA ASP A 20 1.98 -32.14 25.11
C ASP A 20 3.00 -32.09 23.96
N GLN A 21 3.00 -31.02 23.15
CA GLN A 21 3.97 -30.84 22.06
C GLN A 21 5.38 -30.46 22.56
N ILE A 22 5.47 -29.65 23.62
CA ILE A 22 6.76 -29.36 24.30
C ILE A 22 7.31 -30.66 24.91
N ALA A 23 6.46 -31.45 25.57
CA ALA A 23 6.84 -32.73 26.15
C ALA A 23 7.27 -33.75 25.08
N ALA A 24 6.71 -33.66 23.87
CA ALA A 24 7.12 -34.44 22.70
C ALA A 24 8.46 -33.96 22.08
N GLY A 25 9.08 -32.91 22.63
CA GLY A 25 10.37 -32.38 22.18
C GLY A 25 10.31 -31.58 20.89
N ARG A 26 9.12 -31.09 20.48
CA ARG A 26 9.00 -30.21 19.32
C ARG A 26 9.60 -28.83 19.61
N SER A 27 10.16 -28.22 18.57
CA SER A 27 10.63 -26.84 18.63
C SER A 27 9.46 -25.85 18.65
N ASP A 28 9.70 -24.67 19.23
CA ASP A 28 8.70 -23.60 19.31
C ASP A 28 8.09 -23.26 17.94
N ASP A 29 8.90 -23.26 16.88
CA ASP A 29 8.44 -23.00 15.51
C ASP A 29 7.48 -24.06 14.98
N GLU A 30 7.74 -25.34 15.29
CA GLU A 30 6.87 -26.46 14.91
C GLU A 30 5.54 -26.44 15.68
N ILE A 31 5.57 -26.05 16.95
CA ILE A 31 4.38 -25.90 17.79
C ILE A 31 3.49 -24.78 17.24
N VAL A 32 4.10 -23.64 16.92
CA VAL A 32 3.38 -22.49 16.33
C VAL A 32 2.82 -22.85 14.96
N ALA A 33 3.59 -23.51 14.10
CA ALA A 33 3.13 -23.94 12.79
C ALA A 33 1.94 -24.92 12.89
N PHE A 34 2.00 -25.88 13.81
CA PHE A 34 0.93 -26.83 14.07
C PHE A 34 -0.35 -26.17 14.57
N LEU A 35 -0.23 -25.17 15.47
CA LEU A 35 -1.39 -24.44 15.98
C LEU A 35 -2.06 -23.58 14.89
N VAL A 36 -1.26 -22.96 14.02
CA VAL A 36 -1.76 -22.18 12.88
C VAL A 36 -2.47 -23.08 11.87
N ASP A 37 -1.91 -24.25 11.57
CA ASP A 37 -2.49 -25.24 10.65
C ASP A 37 -3.82 -25.80 11.17
N ARG A 38 -3.90 -26.11 12.47
CA ARG A 38 -5.06 -26.77 13.09
C ARG A 38 -6.19 -25.80 13.49
N TYR A 39 -5.85 -24.62 14.01
CA TYR A 39 -6.80 -23.66 14.61
C TYR A 39 -6.97 -22.38 13.79
N GLY A 40 -6.28 -22.27 12.66
CA GLY A 40 -6.37 -21.14 11.74
C GLY A 40 -5.46 -19.99 12.11
N GLU A 41 -5.21 -19.14 11.11
CA GLU A 41 -4.24 -18.05 11.10
C GLU A 41 -4.66 -16.81 11.93
N PHE A 42 -5.28 -17.01 13.10
CA PHE A 42 -5.72 -15.93 14.00
C PHE A 42 -4.82 -15.73 15.23
N VAL A 43 -3.63 -16.32 15.23
CA VAL A 43 -2.58 -16.07 16.25
C VAL A 43 -1.30 -15.47 15.66
N ARG A 44 -1.06 -15.58 14.35
CA ARG A 44 0.09 -14.93 13.71
C ARG A 44 -0.28 -13.53 13.20
N TYR A 45 0.05 -12.59 14.07
CA TYR A 45 0.29 -11.17 13.86
C TYR A 45 0.71 -10.76 12.42
N ARG A 46 0.10 -9.64 12.00
CA ARG A 46 0.30 -8.82 10.79
C ARG A 46 -0.45 -9.33 9.55
N PRO A 47 -1.50 -8.62 9.10
CA PRO A 47 -1.95 -8.81 7.73
C PRO A 47 -0.73 -8.49 6.86
N PRO A 48 -0.27 -9.40 6.00
CA PRO A 48 0.68 -8.98 4.99
C PRO A 48 0.01 -7.80 4.30
N LEU A 49 0.75 -6.72 4.10
CA LEU A 49 0.31 -5.66 3.20
C LEU A 49 0.12 -6.35 1.86
N ASN A 50 -1.09 -6.85 1.63
CA ASN A 50 -1.39 -7.77 0.56
C ASN A 50 -1.04 -7.02 -0.72
N ALA A 51 -0.33 -7.66 -1.64
CA ALA A 51 -0.14 -7.11 -2.99
C ALA A 51 -1.49 -6.64 -3.59
N ASN A 52 -2.59 -7.26 -3.16
CA ASN A 52 -3.96 -6.87 -3.45
C ASN A 52 -4.35 -5.47 -2.94
N THR A 53 -3.91 -5.08 -1.74
CA THR A 53 -4.12 -3.73 -1.22
C THR A 53 -3.32 -2.72 -2.05
N LEU A 54 -2.04 -3.00 -2.31
CA LEU A 54 -1.19 -2.16 -3.17
C LEU A 54 -1.78 -1.99 -4.58
N LEU A 55 -2.33 -3.06 -5.17
CA LEU A 55 -3.00 -3.04 -6.46
C LEU A 55 -4.27 -2.18 -6.45
N LEU A 56 -5.04 -2.25 -5.36
CA LEU A 56 -6.24 -1.42 -5.18
C LEU A 56 -5.89 0.08 -5.07
N TRP A 57 -4.78 0.41 -4.40
CA TRP A 57 -4.28 1.79 -4.27
C TRP A 57 -3.59 2.32 -5.53
N LEU A 58 -3.07 1.45 -6.40
CA LEU A 58 -2.48 1.86 -7.68
C LEU A 58 -3.50 2.53 -8.60
N GLY A 59 -4.77 2.11 -8.58
CA GLY A 59 -5.82 2.71 -9.39
C GLY A 59 -5.99 4.21 -9.15
N PRO A 60 -6.33 4.66 -7.93
CA PRO A 60 -6.42 6.07 -7.58
C PRO A 60 -5.12 6.85 -7.82
N ALA A 61 -3.96 6.25 -7.53
CA ALA A 61 -2.66 6.89 -7.74
C ALA A 61 -2.36 7.15 -9.22
N LEU A 62 -2.69 6.21 -10.12
CA LEU A 62 -2.51 6.36 -11.56
C LEU A 62 -3.42 7.45 -12.14
N ILE A 63 -4.66 7.54 -11.67
CA ILE A 63 -5.60 8.60 -12.09
C ILE A 63 -5.08 9.97 -11.68
N LEU A 64 -4.62 10.12 -10.42
CA LEU A 64 -4.03 11.36 -9.93
C LEU A 64 -2.78 11.77 -10.72
N LEU A 65 -1.88 10.82 -10.97
CA LEU A 65 -0.66 11.06 -11.73
C LEU A 65 -0.97 11.47 -13.17
N GLY A 66 -1.89 10.76 -13.84
CA GLY A 66 -2.34 11.10 -15.18
C GLY A 66 -2.96 12.49 -15.27
N GLY A 67 -3.81 12.86 -14.31
CA GLY A 67 -4.38 14.21 -14.21
C GLY A 67 -3.33 15.31 -14.04
N LEU A 68 -2.36 15.10 -13.14
CA LEU A 68 -1.28 16.05 -12.90
C LEU A 68 -0.41 16.26 -14.14
N VAL A 69 -0.08 15.19 -14.85
CA VAL A 69 0.67 15.23 -16.11
C VAL A 69 -0.12 15.98 -17.19
N ALA A 70 -1.41 15.69 -17.35
CA ALA A 70 -2.27 16.35 -18.33
C ALA A 70 -2.33 17.87 -18.09
N VAL A 71 -2.53 18.29 -16.84
CA VAL A 71 -2.54 19.72 -16.45
C VAL A 71 -1.17 20.36 -16.71
N GLY A 72 -0.07 19.69 -16.35
CA GLY A 72 1.29 20.18 -16.59
C GLY A 72 1.58 20.40 -18.07
N ILE A 73 1.19 19.46 -18.94
CA ILE A 73 1.35 19.57 -20.40
C ILE A 73 0.50 20.73 -20.94
N HIS A 74 -0.75 20.84 -20.50
CA HIS A 74 -1.66 21.92 -20.93
C HIS A 74 -1.10 23.30 -20.59
N LEU A 75 -0.58 23.47 -19.37
CA LEU A 75 0.00 24.73 -18.92
C LEU A 75 1.30 25.06 -19.66
N ARG A 76 2.15 24.07 -19.93
CA ARG A 76 3.37 24.25 -20.76
C ARG A 76 3.05 24.68 -22.18
N ARG A 77 2.06 24.04 -22.83
CA ARG A 77 1.62 24.42 -24.18
C ARG A 77 1.11 25.86 -24.23
N ARG A 78 0.35 26.31 -23.23
CA ARG A 78 -0.12 27.70 -23.13
C ARG A 78 1.02 28.72 -23.00
N ARG A 79 2.09 28.37 -22.27
CA ARG A 79 3.27 29.24 -22.15
C ARG A 79 4.04 29.36 -23.47
N GLN A 80 4.13 28.29 -24.25
CA GLN A 80 4.81 28.33 -25.56
C GLN A 80 4.06 29.20 -26.58
N THR A 81 2.72 29.22 -26.55
CA THR A 81 1.93 30.15 -27.38
C THR A 81 2.08 31.61 -26.96
N ALA A 82 2.38 31.90 -25.69
CA ALA A 82 2.61 33.27 -25.22
C ALA A 82 4.01 33.81 -25.58
N THR A 83 5.03 32.95 -25.65
CA THR A 83 6.40 33.35 -26.03
C THR A 83 6.56 33.61 -27.53
N SER A 84 5.83 32.92 -28.40
CA SER A 84 5.90 33.19 -29.86
C SER A 84 5.29 34.55 -30.29
N SER A 85 4.48 35.18 -29.44
CA SER A 85 3.93 36.52 -29.72
C SER A 85 4.86 37.67 -29.29
N ALA A 86 5.96 37.37 -28.60
CA ALA A 86 6.98 38.35 -28.27
C ALA A 86 8.11 38.35 -29.32
N LYS A 87 7.76 38.54 -30.59
CA LYS A 87 8.75 38.94 -31.61
C LYS A 87 8.95 40.45 -31.41
N PRO A 88 10.14 40.92 -30.96
CA PRO A 88 10.38 42.34 -30.87
C PRO A 88 10.26 42.91 -32.28
N ALA A 89 9.48 44.00 -32.41
CA ALA A 89 9.36 44.73 -33.65
C ALA A 89 10.76 45.06 -34.17
N PRO A 90 11.04 44.96 -35.48
CA PRO A 90 12.28 45.49 -36.01
C PRO A 90 12.30 46.97 -35.67
N THR A 91 13.32 47.39 -34.93
CA THR A 91 13.65 48.80 -34.83
C THR A 91 14.07 49.19 -36.25
N ASP A 92 13.19 49.89 -36.97
CA ASP A 92 13.59 50.69 -38.12
C ASP A 92 14.47 51.81 -37.56
N ASP A 93 15.74 51.45 -37.32
CA ASP A 93 16.83 52.37 -37.10
C ASP A 93 17.19 52.97 -38.47
N GLU A 94 16.26 53.71 -39.07
CA GLU A 94 16.49 54.44 -40.31
C GLU A 94 16.77 55.91 -39.96
N HIS A 95 17.96 56.12 -39.40
CA HIS A 95 18.70 57.37 -39.55
C HIS A 95 19.75 57.12 -40.63
N ASP A 96 19.55 57.64 -41.83
CA ASP A 96 20.67 57.97 -42.71
C ASP A 96 20.27 59.11 -43.67
N TRP A 97 20.80 60.30 -43.33
CA TRP A 97 21.00 61.53 -44.11
C TRP A 97 19.85 62.51 -44.36
#